data_AF-A0A4U2PWS9-F1
#
_entry.id   AF-A0A4U2PWS9-F1
#
_cell.length_a   1.000
_cell.length_b   1.000
_cell.length_c   1.000
_cell.angle_alpha   90.00
_cell.angle_beta   90.00
_cell.angle_gamma   90.00
#
_symmetry.space_group_name_H-M   'P 1'
#
loop_
_entity.id
_entity.type
_entity.pdbx_description
1 polymer ?
#
loop_
_entity_poly.entity_id
_entity_poly.type
_entity_poly.pdbx_seq_one_letter_code
_entity_poly.pdbx_strand_id
1 'polypeptide(L)'
;MKRWIDIDPLDRFYRDMLDMARLGLDAHNEHSFIEGMPYDTFEPGHERIIKRFVTFDGQQEFAIPGYQMHIENPVSVFVAGVQVQPERVENEKITMSHPLSSGLEVVCIAYGRPAYQEDGCVHRPYVETDESAISLPSATLSMAADDQGQTKNQPETVTVLGTKLKRLSVKIQSEEDPKEVIKKAFGFRQDVFAIYRGIVYLPFNYNGFPVLVGYNYREAGSVQFKQETVVVSTDHARYHDRFFPNVRMKRAQFLVLLQQMRVDIYNRFTDRGLESSTYPPRTLLDRSSFSGQGYEQDVMDLVSEQFLDGSYVFPLYENNMLEPEKCITRAEAVVFLNRFIEWALEKFR
;
A
#
# COMPACT_ATOMS: atom_id res chain seq x y z
N MET A 1 8.13 9.44 13.69
CA MET A 1 7.57 9.74 12.35
C MET A 1 6.12 9.24 12.27
N LYS A 2 5.14 10.09 11.92
CA LYS A 2 3.72 9.68 11.80
C LYS A 2 3.51 8.86 10.53
N ARG A 3 3.14 7.58 10.66
CA ARG A 3 2.64 6.70 9.58
C ARG A 3 1.16 6.97 9.31
N TRP A 4 0.56 6.30 8.31
CA TRP A 4 -0.89 6.38 8.10
C TRP A 4 -1.70 5.98 9.34
N ILE A 5 -1.17 5.05 10.16
CA ILE A 5 -1.77 4.64 11.44
C ILE A 5 -1.62 5.70 12.56
N ASP A 6 -0.75 6.70 12.36
CA ASP A 6 -0.45 7.77 13.31
C ASP A 6 -1.07 9.12 12.91
N ILE A 7 -1.94 9.14 11.88
CA ILE A 7 -2.77 10.31 11.58
C ILE A 7 -3.91 10.32 12.59
N ASP A 8 -3.91 11.31 13.48
CA ASP A 8 -4.89 11.42 14.55
C ASP A 8 -6.18 12.07 14.01
N PRO A 9 -7.38 11.65 14.43
CA PRO A 9 -8.63 12.36 14.14
C PRO A 9 -8.61 13.87 14.41
N LEU A 10 -7.71 14.34 15.29
CA LEU A 10 -7.49 15.74 15.63
C LEU A 10 -6.55 16.47 14.65
N ASP A 11 -5.79 15.75 13.81
CA ASP A 11 -4.97 16.39 12.79
C ASP A 11 -5.88 17.07 11.76
N ARG A 12 -5.64 18.36 11.49
CA ARG A 12 -6.49 19.18 10.61
C ARG A 12 -6.70 18.62 9.19
N PHE A 13 -5.79 17.75 8.74
CA PHE A 13 -5.80 17.13 7.41
C PHE A 13 -6.27 15.67 7.44
N TYR A 14 -6.64 15.12 8.61
CA TYR A 14 -7.04 13.73 8.76
C TYR A 14 -8.25 13.36 7.91
N ARG A 15 -9.30 14.19 7.95
CA ARG A 15 -10.52 13.96 7.17
C ARG A 15 -10.25 14.02 5.68
N ASP A 16 -9.55 15.06 5.24
CA ASP A 16 -9.22 15.25 3.83
C ASP A 16 -8.38 14.08 3.29
N MET A 17 -7.38 13.62 4.05
CA MET A 17 -6.56 12.47 3.68
C MET A 17 -7.37 11.16 3.65
N LEU A 18 -8.27 10.94 4.60
CA LEU A 18 -9.14 9.75 4.60
C LEU A 18 -10.10 9.75 3.43
N ASP A 19 -10.70 10.89 3.12
CA ASP A 19 -11.64 11.02 2.01
C ASP A 19 -10.89 10.80 0.69
N MET A 20 -9.74 11.44 0.49
CA MET A 20 -8.90 11.22 -0.69
C MET A 20 -8.41 9.78 -0.81
N ALA A 21 -8.07 9.10 0.29
CA ALA A 21 -7.66 7.69 0.26
C ALA A 21 -8.80 6.72 -0.11
N ARG A 22 -10.06 7.15 0.03
CA ARG A 22 -11.26 6.36 -0.32
C ARG A 22 -11.77 6.65 -1.72
N LEU A 23 -11.32 7.73 -2.34
CA LEU A 23 -11.68 8.06 -3.72
C LEU A 23 -10.94 7.12 -4.68
N GLY A 24 -11.72 6.36 -5.45
CA GLY A 24 -11.24 5.70 -6.66
C GLY A 24 -11.48 6.57 -7.87
N LEU A 25 -10.57 6.46 -8.84
CA LEU A 25 -10.64 7.19 -10.11
C LEU A 25 -11.49 6.47 -11.15
N ASP A 26 -11.92 5.24 -10.87
CA ASP A 26 -12.69 4.38 -11.75
C ASP A 26 -13.85 3.71 -11.01
N ALA A 27 -14.83 3.20 -11.77
CA ALA A 27 -16.02 2.56 -11.22
C ALA A 27 -15.72 1.31 -10.37
N HIS A 28 -14.55 0.70 -10.55
CA HIS A 28 -14.12 -0.50 -9.85
C HIS A 28 -13.15 -0.22 -8.68
N ASN A 29 -12.80 1.05 -8.44
CA ASN A 29 -11.77 1.48 -7.48
C ASN A 29 -10.43 0.73 -7.63
N GLU A 30 -10.06 0.35 -8.86
CA GLU A 30 -8.77 -0.28 -9.14
C GLU A 30 -7.65 0.76 -9.08
N HIS A 31 -7.97 1.99 -9.50
CA HIS A 31 -7.07 3.14 -9.41
C HIS A 31 -7.45 4.03 -8.22
N SER A 32 -6.56 4.14 -7.24
CA SER A 32 -6.74 5.04 -6.09
C SER A 32 -6.34 6.46 -6.45
N PHE A 33 -7.06 7.44 -5.90
CA PHE A 33 -6.73 8.85 -6.08
C PHE A 33 -5.35 9.20 -5.51
N ILE A 34 -4.98 8.66 -4.34
CA ILE A 34 -3.62 8.78 -3.79
C ILE A 34 -2.91 7.43 -3.92
N GLU A 35 -1.85 7.39 -4.71
CA GLU A 35 -0.90 6.28 -4.72
C GLU A 35 0.06 6.38 -3.54
N GLY A 36 0.45 5.23 -2.99
CA GLY A 36 1.46 5.18 -1.94
C GLY A 36 2.86 5.11 -2.52
N MET A 37 3.85 5.18 -1.62
CA MET A 37 5.25 4.97 -1.98
C MET A 37 5.64 3.56 -1.55
N PRO A 38 6.17 2.73 -2.47
CA PRO A 38 6.67 1.42 -2.11
C PRO A 38 8.00 1.52 -1.38
N TYR A 39 8.24 0.60 -0.45
CA TYR A 39 9.51 0.46 0.26
C TYR A 39 9.69 -0.97 0.77
N ASP A 40 10.92 -1.40 0.94
CA ASP A 40 11.27 -2.71 1.52
C ASP A 40 12.41 -2.63 2.55
N THR A 41 13.04 -1.46 2.66
CA THR A 41 14.22 -1.25 3.48
C THR A 41 13.89 -0.41 4.71
N PHE A 42 14.47 -0.77 5.84
CA PHE A 42 14.26 -0.12 7.14
C PHE A 42 15.57 0.47 7.65
N GLU A 43 15.47 1.52 8.48
CA GLU A 43 16.63 2.08 9.16
C GLU A 43 17.26 1.03 10.09
N PRO A 44 18.60 0.93 10.15
CA PRO A 44 19.28 0.00 11.05
C PRO A 44 18.82 0.15 12.51
N GLY A 45 18.54 -0.98 13.17
CA GLY A 45 18.00 -1.03 14.53
C GLY A 45 16.51 -0.67 14.65
N HIS A 46 15.86 -0.36 13.53
CA HIS A 46 14.42 -0.07 13.44
C HIS A 46 13.75 -0.97 12.41
N GLU A 47 14.19 -2.23 12.31
CA GLU A 47 13.63 -3.19 11.38
C GLU A 47 12.19 -3.55 11.77
N ARG A 48 11.46 -4.08 10.78
CA ARG A 48 10.14 -4.66 11.01
C ARG A 48 10.31 -6.02 11.67
N ILE A 49 9.73 -6.20 12.85
CA ILE A 49 9.81 -7.42 13.64
C ILE A 49 8.40 -7.90 13.98
N ILE A 50 8.09 -9.15 13.65
CA ILE A 50 6.87 -9.82 14.09
C ILE A 50 7.26 -11.11 14.79
N LYS A 51 6.80 -11.26 16.03
CA LYS A 51 7.02 -12.46 16.84
C LYS A 51 5.69 -12.97 17.36
N ARG A 52 5.51 -14.27 17.25
CA ARG A 52 4.32 -14.99 17.69
C ARG A 52 4.69 -15.92 18.84
N PHE A 53 3.84 -15.95 19.85
CA PHE A 53 3.96 -16.82 21.00
C PHE A 53 2.61 -17.51 21.26
N VAL A 54 2.67 -18.75 21.75
CA VAL A 54 1.54 -19.41 22.39
C VAL A 54 1.88 -19.50 23.87
N THR A 55 1.02 -18.92 24.69
CA THR A 55 1.28 -18.76 26.12
C THR A 55 1.15 -20.06 26.90
N PHE A 56 1.94 -20.19 27.97
CA PHE A 56 1.71 -21.13 29.06
C PHE A 56 1.15 -20.41 30.30
N ASP A 57 0.57 -21.16 31.24
CA ASP A 57 -0.08 -20.59 32.41
C ASP A 57 0.91 -19.73 33.22
N GLY A 58 0.57 -18.47 33.43
CA GLY A 58 1.38 -17.53 34.20
C GLY A 58 2.44 -16.80 33.38
N GLN A 59 2.53 -17.02 32.07
CA GLN A 59 3.50 -16.31 31.24
C GLN A 59 3.20 -14.81 31.20
N GLN A 60 4.22 -14.00 31.51
CA GLN A 60 4.17 -12.53 31.47
C GLN A 60 5.18 -11.94 30.50
N GLU A 61 6.13 -12.74 30.06
CA GLU A 61 7.37 -12.29 29.48
C GLU A 61 7.56 -12.87 28.07
N PHE A 62 7.89 -12.01 27.12
CA PHE A 62 8.03 -12.33 25.70
C PHE A 62 9.33 -11.78 25.14
N ALA A 63 10.21 -12.65 24.64
CA ALA A 63 11.51 -12.25 24.12
C ALA A 63 11.41 -11.77 22.66
N ILE A 64 11.91 -10.57 22.38
CA ILE A 64 12.00 -9.96 21.06
C ILE A 64 13.49 -9.63 20.78
N PRO A 65 14.30 -10.66 20.49
CA PRO A 65 15.74 -10.49 20.29
C PRO A 65 16.02 -9.52 19.13
N GLY A 66 17.02 -8.65 19.33
CA GLY A 66 17.40 -7.61 18.38
C GLY A 66 16.53 -6.35 18.39
N TYR A 67 15.44 -6.29 19.17
CA TYR A 67 14.61 -5.10 19.25
C TYR A 67 15.07 -4.15 20.37
N GLN A 68 15.33 -2.90 20.00
CA GLN A 68 15.54 -1.81 20.94
C GLN A 68 14.32 -0.89 20.96
N MET A 69 13.81 -0.59 22.16
CA MET A 69 12.65 0.30 22.32
C MET A 69 12.98 1.69 21.76
N HIS A 70 12.18 2.15 20.81
CA HIS A 70 12.28 3.49 20.27
C HIS A 70 10.89 4.09 20.08
N ILE A 71 10.72 5.37 20.43
CA ILE A 71 9.43 6.07 20.36
C ILE A 71 8.89 6.14 18.93
N GLU A 72 9.77 6.11 17.94
CA GLU A 72 9.39 6.14 16.51
C GLU A 72 9.15 4.76 15.89
N ASN A 73 9.46 3.69 16.63
CA ASN A 73 9.17 2.31 16.22
C ASN A 73 8.65 1.52 17.43
N PRO A 74 7.50 1.91 18.02
CA PRO A 74 6.95 1.24 19.19
C PRO A 74 6.51 -0.19 18.84
N VAL A 75 6.54 -1.09 19.84
CA VAL A 75 5.94 -2.42 19.69
C VAL A 75 4.47 -2.39 20.07
N SER A 76 3.64 -2.88 19.16
CA SER A 76 2.24 -3.21 19.41
C SER A 76 2.13 -4.68 19.81
N VAL A 77 1.44 -4.95 20.92
CA VAL A 77 1.19 -6.31 21.41
C VAL A 77 -0.29 -6.64 21.23
N PHE A 78 -0.58 -7.81 20.66
CA PHE A 78 -1.92 -8.33 20.48
C PHE A 78 -2.05 -9.63 21.26
N VAL A 79 -3.04 -9.73 22.14
CA VAL A 79 -3.39 -10.94 22.89
C VAL A 79 -4.74 -11.42 22.40
N ALA A 80 -4.78 -12.63 21.82
CA ALA A 80 -5.98 -13.19 21.19
C ALA A 80 -6.68 -12.22 20.21
N GLY A 81 -5.88 -11.45 19.47
CA GLY A 81 -6.36 -10.46 18.50
C GLY A 81 -6.73 -9.09 19.07
N VAL A 82 -6.69 -8.89 20.38
CA VAL A 82 -6.96 -7.60 21.03
C VAL A 82 -5.64 -6.87 21.31
N GLN A 83 -5.52 -5.60 20.90
CA GLN A 83 -4.34 -4.80 21.20
C GLN A 83 -4.29 -4.49 22.71
N VAL A 84 -3.14 -4.78 23.33
CA VAL A 84 -2.89 -4.55 24.75
C VAL A 84 -1.61 -3.74 24.90
N GLN A 85 -1.62 -2.76 25.80
CA GLN A 85 -0.41 -2.01 26.12
C GLN A 85 0.45 -2.82 27.10
N PRO A 86 1.72 -3.12 26.78
CA PRO A 86 2.62 -3.79 27.70
C PRO A 86 2.98 -2.86 28.88
N GLU A 87 3.38 -3.45 30.00
CA GLU A 87 3.88 -2.70 31.16
C GLU A 87 5.25 -2.10 30.85
N ARG A 88 6.15 -2.91 30.28
CA ARG A 88 7.52 -2.53 29.94
C ARG A 88 7.99 -3.20 28.66
N VAL A 89 8.84 -2.48 27.95
CA VAL A 89 9.57 -2.98 26.78
C VAL A 89 11.04 -2.58 26.95
N GLU A 90 11.86 -3.49 27.43
CA GLU A 90 13.27 -3.25 27.74
C GLU A 90 14.08 -4.52 27.54
N ASN A 91 15.39 -4.39 27.28
CA ASN A 91 16.31 -5.53 27.16
C ASN A 91 15.80 -6.63 26.21
N GLU A 92 15.34 -6.25 25.01
CA GLU A 92 14.84 -7.19 24.00
C GLU A 92 13.67 -8.04 24.49
N LYS A 93 12.84 -7.50 25.40
CA LYS A 93 11.79 -8.24 26.07
C LYS A 93 10.58 -7.36 26.33
N ILE A 94 9.41 -7.99 26.27
CA ILE A 94 8.13 -7.38 26.63
C ILE A 94 7.61 -8.04 27.89
N THR A 95 7.18 -7.20 28.84
CA THR A 95 6.54 -7.63 30.08
C THR A 95 5.10 -7.11 30.11
N MET A 96 4.16 -8.03 30.29
CA MET A 96 2.74 -7.74 30.44
C MET A 96 2.39 -7.44 31.90
N SER A 97 1.45 -6.52 32.12
CA SER A 97 1.04 -6.11 33.49
C SER A 97 0.39 -7.24 34.30
N HIS A 98 -0.16 -8.25 33.62
CA HIS A 98 -0.87 -9.36 34.23
C HIS A 98 -0.41 -10.70 33.63
N PRO A 99 -0.38 -11.78 34.44
CA PRO A 99 -0.10 -13.11 33.94
C PRO A 99 -1.19 -13.57 32.96
N LEU A 100 -0.76 -14.17 31.85
CA LEU A 100 -1.67 -14.68 30.83
C LEU A 100 -2.00 -16.16 31.09
N SER A 101 -3.24 -16.54 30.77
CA SER A 101 -3.68 -17.93 30.74
C SER A 101 -3.00 -18.70 29.62
N SER A 102 -2.83 -20.01 29.77
CA SER A 102 -2.29 -20.87 28.71
C SER A 102 -3.16 -20.90 27.46
N GLY A 103 -2.51 -21.15 26.32
CA GLY A 103 -3.16 -21.33 25.03
C GLY A 103 -3.57 -20.04 24.32
N LEU A 104 -3.31 -18.87 24.90
CA LEU A 104 -3.55 -17.60 24.23
C LEU A 104 -2.43 -17.30 23.22
N GLU A 105 -2.82 -16.86 22.03
CA GLU A 105 -1.91 -16.35 21.02
C GLU A 105 -1.50 -14.91 21.35
N VAL A 106 -0.19 -14.66 21.42
CA VAL A 106 0.39 -13.34 21.61
C VAL A 106 1.23 -12.98 20.41
N VAL A 107 0.94 -11.84 19.78
CA VAL A 107 1.68 -11.34 18.62
C VAL A 107 2.28 -9.99 18.99
N CYS A 108 3.61 -9.90 18.93
CA CYS A 108 4.35 -8.66 19.15
C CYS A 108 4.83 -8.13 17.80
N ILE A 109 4.55 -6.86 17.51
CA ILE A 109 4.77 -6.24 16.20
C ILE A 109 5.50 -4.92 16.38
N ALA A 110 6.73 -4.83 15.88
CA ALA A 110 7.36 -3.56 15.53
C ALA A 110 7.24 -3.39 14.01
N TYR A 111 6.56 -2.35 13.54
CA TYR A 111 6.30 -2.19 12.11
C TYR A 111 7.53 -1.70 11.32
N GLY A 112 8.58 -1.26 12.01
CA GLY A 112 9.86 -0.84 11.43
C GLY A 112 9.83 0.58 10.87
N ARG A 113 10.94 1.32 10.91
CA ARG A 113 11.04 2.69 10.36
C ARG A 113 11.62 2.62 8.93
N PRO A 114 10.89 3.06 7.89
CA PRO A 114 11.40 3.00 6.52
C PRO A 114 12.69 3.79 6.37
N ALA A 115 13.68 3.24 5.67
CA ALA A 115 14.89 3.96 5.29
C ALA A 115 14.60 4.91 4.13
N TYR A 116 15.33 6.03 4.07
CA TYR A 116 15.15 7.07 3.06
C TYR A 116 16.41 7.25 2.23
N GLN A 117 16.22 7.55 0.95
CA GLN A 117 17.28 7.86 -0.01
C GLN A 117 16.97 9.17 -0.74
N GLU A 118 18.02 9.86 -1.16
CA GLU A 118 17.89 11.01 -2.07
C GLU A 118 17.62 10.55 -3.51
N ASP A 119 16.55 11.06 -4.10
CA ASP A 119 16.19 10.95 -5.51
C ASP A 119 15.97 12.37 -6.07
N GLY A 120 17.03 12.92 -6.66
CA GLY A 120 17.06 14.28 -7.14
C GLY A 120 16.86 15.28 -6.01
N CYS A 121 15.71 15.96 -5.98
CA CYS A 121 15.37 16.93 -4.93
C CYS A 121 14.52 16.31 -3.80
N VAL A 122 14.11 15.05 -3.94
CA VAL A 122 13.20 14.36 -3.02
C VAL A 122 13.99 13.44 -2.12
N HIS A 123 13.69 13.48 -0.82
CA HIS A 123 14.14 12.47 0.13
C HIS A 123 12.95 11.57 0.46
N ARG A 124 12.98 10.32 -0.01
CA ARG A 124 11.83 9.40 0.04
C ARG A 124 12.24 7.99 0.44
N PRO A 125 11.30 7.17 0.94
CA PRO A 125 11.56 5.75 1.11
C PRO A 125 11.82 5.07 -0.23
N TYR A 126 12.59 4.00 -0.22
CA TYR A 126 13.07 3.32 -1.43
C TYR A 126 12.90 1.80 -1.33
N VAL A 127 12.98 1.16 -2.50
CA VAL A 127 13.02 -0.29 -2.67
C VAL A 127 14.44 -0.65 -3.09
N GLU A 128 15.13 -1.45 -2.29
CA GLU A 128 16.48 -1.95 -2.61
C GLU A 128 16.43 -3.27 -3.36
N THR A 129 15.43 -4.11 -3.07
CA THR A 129 15.33 -5.44 -3.66
C THR A 129 14.88 -5.38 -5.12
N ASP A 130 15.55 -6.15 -5.96
CA ASP A 130 15.15 -6.35 -7.36
C ASP A 130 13.72 -6.93 -7.47
N GLU A 131 12.98 -6.48 -8.48
CA GLU A 131 11.59 -6.90 -8.74
C GLU A 131 11.44 -8.43 -8.81
N SER A 132 12.44 -9.12 -9.36
CA SER A 132 12.45 -10.58 -9.52
C SER A 132 12.61 -11.34 -8.20
N ALA A 133 13.16 -10.72 -7.16
CA ALA A 133 13.32 -11.33 -5.84
C ALA A 133 12.11 -11.04 -4.93
N ILE A 134 11.33 -10.00 -5.22
CA ILE A 134 10.14 -9.64 -4.46
C ILE A 134 9.03 -10.65 -4.72
N SER A 135 8.52 -11.24 -3.64
CA SER A 135 7.48 -12.26 -3.70
C SER A 135 6.46 -12.09 -2.58
N LEU A 136 5.20 -12.41 -2.87
CA LEU A 136 4.14 -12.31 -1.87
C LEU A 136 4.42 -13.26 -0.68
N PRO A 137 4.12 -12.83 0.56
CA PRO A 137 4.06 -13.73 1.69
C PRO A 137 3.17 -14.93 1.41
N SER A 138 3.71 -16.12 1.63
CA SER A 138 2.96 -17.35 1.40
C SER A 138 3.24 -18.42 2.44
N ALA A 139 2.34 -19.40 2.51
CA ALA A 139 2.50 -20.58 3.34
C ALA A 139 1.86 -21.80 2.65
N THR A 140 2.50 -22.95 2.76
CA THR A 140 1.92 -24.23 2.33
C THR A 140 0.98 -24.75 3.40
N LEU A 141 -0.25 -25.06 3.00
CA LEU A 141 -1.26 -25.64 3.88
C LEU A 141 -0.95 -27.12 4.14
N SER A 142 -1.38 -27.64 5.28
CA SER A 142 -1.01 -29.01 5.70
C SER A 142 -1.55 -30.11 4.77
N MET A 143 -2.67 -29.84 4.10
CA MET A 143 -3.30 -30.76 3.12
C MET A 143 -3.14 -30.27 1.68
N ALA A 144 -2.04 -29.57 1.37
CA ALA A 144 -1.87 -28.91 0.06
C ALA A 144 -1.94 -29.85 -1.15
N ALA A 145 -1.46 -31.09 -1.01
CA ALA A 145 -1.50 -32.09 -2.08
C ALA A 145 -2.93 -32.50 -2.49
N ASP A 146 -3.86 -32.40 -1.54
CA ASP A 146 -5.25 -32.82 -1.70
C ASP A 146 -6.21 -31.62 -1.80
N ASP A 147 -5.68 -30.41 -1.95
CA ASP A 147 -6.45 -29.17 -2.04
C ASP A 147 -7.56 -29.26 -3.09
N GLN A 148 -8.77 -28.87 -2.71
CA GLN A 148 -9.94 -28.86 -3.59
C GLN A 148 -10.47 -27.43 -3.73
N GLY A 149 -10.29 -26.87 -4.92
CA GLY A 149 -10.80 -25.54 -5.25
C GLY A 149 -12.33 -25.41 -5.14
N GLN A 150 -12.78 -24.16 -5.09
CA GLN A 150 -14.09 -23.69 -4.65
C GLN A 150 -15.35 -24.22 -5.35
N THR A 151 -15.29 -24.81 -6.55
CA THR A 151 -16.47 -24.76 -7.46
C THR A 151 -17.73 -25.50 -6.97
N LYS A 152 -17.68 -26.29 -5.88
CA LYS A 152 -18.85 -26.99 -5.31
C LYS A 152 -18.96 -27.03 -3.77
N ASN A 153 -17.99 -26.48 -3.03
CA ASN A 153 -17.87 -26.72 -1.57
C ASN A 153 -17.93 -25.43 -0.75
N GLN A 154 -17.85 -25.55 0.58
CA GLN A 154 -17.80 -24.41 1.49
C GLN A 154 -16.70 -23.42 1.05
N PRO A 155 -16.96 -22.10 1.02
CA PRO A 155 -15.98 -21.15 0.55
C PRO A 155 -14.74 -21.12 1.44
N GLU A 156 -13.57 -21.06 0.80
CA GLU A 156 -12.30 -20.76 1.46
C GLU A 156 -12.41 -19.44 2.23
N THR A 157 -11.81 -19.40 3.43
CA THR A 157 -11.80 -18.21 4.28
C THR A 157 -10.39 -17.96 4.78
N VAL A 158 -10.01 -16.68 4.84
CA VAL A 158 -8.74 -16.27 5.44
C VAL A 158 -9.01 -15.10 6.37
N THR A 159 -8.52 -15.22 7.61
CA THR A 159 -8.64 -14.19 8.64
C THR A 159 -7.28 -13.87 9.24
N VAL A 160 -6.96 -12.58 9.31
CA VAL A 160 -5.70 -12.07 9.89
C VAL A 160 -6.04 -10.99 10.91
N LEU A 161 -5.56 -11.12 12.15
CA LEU A 161 -5.86 -10.18 13.25
C LEU A 161 -7.37 -9.86 13.38
N GLY A 162 -8.23 -10.87 13.25
CA GLY A 162 -9.69 -10.70 13.32
C GLY A 162 -10.34 -10.07 12.07
N THR A 163 -9.57 -9.70 11.05
CA THR A 163 -10.08 -9.18 9.77
C THR A 163 -10.20 -10.28 8.74
N LYS A 164 -11.40 -10.46 8.18
CA LYS A 164 -11.65 -11.41 7.09
C LYS A 164 -11.26 -10.81 5.74
N LEU A 165 -10.43 -11.51 4.99
CA LEU A 165 -9.99 -11.09 3.65
C LEU A 165 -10.94 -11.59 2.55
N LYS A 166 -10.92 -10.93 1.40
CA LYS A 166 -11.71 -11.27 0.20
C LYS A 166 -10.93 -12.21 -0.71
N ARG A 167 -11.58 -13.27 -1.18
CA ARG A 167 -10.96 -14.20 -2.13
C ARG A 167 -10.80 -13.50 -3.49
N LEU A 168 -9.58 -13.47 -4.00
CA LEU A 168 -9.30 -13.04 -5.37
C LEU A 168 -9.15 -14.27 -6.27
N SER A 169 -10.03 -14.37 -7.27
CA SER A 169 -9.97 -15.43 -8.29
C SER A 169 -9.02 -15.02 -9.41
N VAL A 170 -7.83 -15.62 -9.45
CA VAL A 170 -6.81 -15.35 -10.46
C VAL A 170 -6.83 -16.49 -11.49
N LYS A 171 -6.99 -16.14 -12.77
CA LYS A 171 -6.86 -17.09 -13.88
C LYS A 171 -5.38 -17.23 -14.20
N ILE A 172 -4.83 -18.43 -14.01
CA ILE A 172 -3.42 -18.74 -14.25
C ILE A 172 -3.36 -19.71 -15.42
N GLN A 173 -2.63 -19.34 -16.47
CA GLN A 173 -2.43 -20.21 -17.64
C GLN A 173 -1.32 -21.23 -17.35
N SER A 174 -1.31 -22.35 -18.08
CA SER A 174 -0.40 -23.48 -17.81
C SER A 174 1.09 -23.16 -17.93
N GLU A 175 1.45 -22.12 -18.69
CA GLU A 175 2.83 -21.70 -18.95
C GLU A 175 3.30 -20.55 -18.05
N GLU A 176 2.40 -19.94 -17.28
CA GLU A 176 2.71 -18.80 -16.43
C GLU A 176 3.19 -19.26 -15.04
N ASP A 177 4.11 -18.51 -14.42
CA ASP A 177 4.42 -18.70 -13.00
C ASP A 177 3.23 -18.22 -12.15
N PRO A 178 2.54 -19.11 -11.40
CA PRO A 178 1.43 -18.74 -10.55
C PRO A 178 1.79 -17.62 -9.56
N LYS A 179 3.02 -17.61 -9.04
CA LYS A 179 3.45 -16.62 -8.05
C LYS A 179 3.47 -15.22 -8.64
N GLU A 180 4.01 -15.07 -9.84
CA GLU A 180 4.11 -13.78 -10.52
C GLU A 180 2.74 -13.28 -10.99
N VAL A 181 1.89 -14.18 -11.51
CA VAL A 181 0.52 -13.81 -11.91
C VAL A 181 -0.30 -13.36 -10.70
N ILE A 182 -0.21 -14.09 -9.58
CA ILE A 182 -0.91 -13.73 -8.33
C ILE A 182 -0.33 -12.42 -7.76
N LYS A 183 0.99 -12.23 -7.76
CA LYS A 183 1.65 -10.98 -7.34
C LYS A 183 1.14 -9.79 -8.15
N LYS A 184 1.13 -9.90 -9.47
CA LYS A 184 0.61 -8.87 -10.37
C LYS A 184 -0.86 -8.61 -10.14
N ALA A 185 -1.66 -9.66 -9.93
CA ALA A 185 -3.08 -9.50 -9.65
C ALA A 185 -3.30 -8.80 -8.30
N PHE A 186 -2.53 -9.09 -7.27
CA PHE A 186 -2.67 -8.43 -5.96
C PHE A 186 -2.36 -6.94 -6.05
N GLY A 187 -1.26 -6.58 -6.74
CA GLY A 187 -0.72 -5.23 -6.68
C GLY A 187 -0.47 -4.84 -5.21
N PHE A 188 -0.99 -3.68 -4.80
CA PHE A 188 -0.93 -3.19 -3.42
C PHE A 188 -2.25 -3.31 -2.65
N ARG A 189 -3.19 -4.16 -3.11
CA ARG A 189 -4.43 -4.42 -2.38
C ARG A 189 -4.14 -5.10 -1.04
N GLN A 190 -4.81 -4.65 0.01
CA GLN A 190 -4.58 -5.13 1.38
C GLN A 190 -5.70 -6.03 1.89
N ASP A 191 -6.86 -6.07 1.23
CA ASP A 191 -8.06 -6.77 1.69
C ASP A 191 -8.31 -8.09 0.93
N VAL A 192 -7.30 -8.62 0.24
CA VAL A 192 -7.44 -9.80 -0.63
C VAL A 192 -6.59 -10.99 -0.17
N PHE A 193 -6.97 -12.19 -0.59
CA PHE A 193 -6.15 -13.40 -0.49
C PHE A 193 -6.37 -14.31 -1.71
N ALA A 194 -5.42 -15.20 -1.96
CA ALA A 194 -5.55 -16.26 -2.95
C ALA A 194 -5.02 -17.57 -2.40
N ILE A 195 -5.67 -18.66 -2.75
CA ILE A 195 -5.18 -20.02 -2.54
C ILE A 195 -4.97 -20.65 -3.90
N TYR A 196 -3.81 -21.23 -4.15
CA TYR A 196 -3.54 -21.94 -5.39
C TYR A 196 -2.71 -23.18 -5.09
N ARG A 197 -3.27 -24.35 -5.43
CA ARG A 197 -2.65 -25.68 -5.19
C ARG A 197 -2.20 -25.84 -3.73
N GLY A 198 -3.08 -25.46 -2.79
CA GLY A 198 -2.82 -25.58 -1.37
C GLY A 198 -1.77 -24.61 -0.80
N ILE A 199 -1.35 -23.59 -1.56
CA ILE A 199 -0.52 -22.49 -1.06
C ILE A 199 -1.40 -21.26 -0.89
N VAL A 200 -1.40 -20.69 0.31
CA VAL A 200 -2.06 -19.41 0.58
C VAL A 200 -1.10 -18.25 0.32
N TYR A 201 -1.56 -17.24 -0.38
CA TYR A 201 -0.85 -16.00 -0.71
C TYR A 201 -1.58 -14.82 -0.09
N LEU A 202 -0.82 -13.95 0.58
CA LEU A 202 -1.33 -12.75 1.23
C LEU A 202 -0.60 -11.47 0.77
N PRO A 203 -1.23 -10.30 0.91
CA PRO A 203 -0.58 -9.01 0.72
C PRO A 203 0.69 -8.85 1.56
N PHE A 204 1.65 -8.07 1.06
CA PHE A 204 2.96 -7.85 1.69
C PHE A 204 2.87 -7.38 3.16
N ASN A 205 1.86 -6.59 3.49
CA ASN A 205 1.64 -6.09 4.86
C ASN A 205 1.44 -7.21 5.89
N TYR A 206 0.98 -8.39 5.45
CA TYR A 206 0.79 -9.56 6.30
C TYR A 206 2.03 -10.46 6.38
N ASN A 207 3.18 -10.06 5.83
CA ASN A 207 4.43 -10.83 5.98
C ASN A 207 4.74 -11.09 7.47
N GLY A 208 4.87 -12.35 7.89
CA GLY A 208 5.16 -12.75 9.27
C GLY A 208 3.95 -12.82 10.21
N PHE A 209 2.73 -12.53 9.74
CA PHE A 209 1.53 -12.63 10.57
C PHE A 209 1.00 -14.06 10.68
N PRO A 210 0.43 -14.46 11.83
CA PRO A 210 -0.40 -15.65 11.91
C PRO A 210 -1.74 -15.42 11.20
N VAL A 211 -2.17 -16.46 10.49
CA VAL A 211 -3.33 -16.43 9.60
C VAL A 211 -4.17 -17.66 9.87
N LEU A 212 -5.45 -17.46 10.17
CA LEU A 212 -6.42 -18.56 10.21
C LEU A 212 -6.96 -18.78 8.79
N VAL A 213 -6.67 -19.96 8.23
CA VAL A 213 -7.09 -20.37 6.89
C VAL A 213 -8.09 -21.50 7.00
N GLY A 214 -9.26 -21.32 6.40
CA GLY A 214 -10.26 -22.37 6.19
C GLY A 214 -10.29 -22.76 4.71
N TYR A 215 -10.10 -24.04 4.40
CA TYR A 215 -9.99 -24.54 3.03
C TYR A 215 -10.51 -25.97 2.91
N ASN A 216 -10.80 -26.39 1.68
CA ASN A 216 -11.31 -27.73 1.40
C ASN A 216 -10.20 -28.65 0.91
N TYR A 217 -10.22 -29.89 1.35
CA TYR A 217 -9.27 -30.91 0.91
C TYR A 217 -9.98 -32.24 0.69
N ARG A 218 -9.38 -33.13 -0.10
CA ARG A 218 -9.92 -34.46 -0.35
C ARG A 218 -9.29 -35.48 0.59
N GLU A 219 -10.13 -36.20 1.32
CA GLU A 219 -9.71 -37.30 2.19
C GLU A 219 -10.62 -38.50 1.98
N ALA A 220 -10.02 -39.65 1.68
CA ALA A 220 -10.72 -40.92 1.44
C ALA A 220 -11.91 -40.81 0.44
N GLY A 221 -11.76 -39.98 -0.60
CA GLY A 221 -12.79 -39.78 -1.64
C GLY A 221 -13.90 -38.80 -1.28
N SER A 222 -13.90 -38.24 -0.07
CA SER A 222 -14.82 -37.19 0.38
C SER A 222 -14.10 -35.83 0.44
N VAL A 223 -14.84 -34.73 0.22
CA VAL A 223 -14.30 -33.38 0.44
C VAL A 223 -14.62 -32.97 1.87
N GLN A 224 -13.61 -32.58 2.62
CA GLN A 224 -13.73 -32.07 3.98
C GLN A 224 -13.24 -30.62 4.06
N PHE A 225 -13.72 -29.90 5.07
CA PHE A 225 -13.29 -28.54 5.38
C PHE A 225 -12.41 -28.55 6.63
N LYS A 226 -11.22 -27.96 6.51
CA LYS A 226 -10.28 -27.81 7.62
C LYS A 226 -10.05 -26.34 7.90
N GLN A 227 -9.82 -26.02 9.17
CA GLN A 227 -9.25 -24.74 9.58
C GLN A 227 -7.91 -24.98 10.26
N GLU A 228 -6.93 -24.16 9.93
CA GLU A 228 -5.62 -24.18 10.59
C GLU A 228 -4.99 -22.79 10.62
N THR A 229 -4.07 -22.59 11.58
CA THR A 229 -3.29 -21.36 11.68
C THR A 229 -1.92 -21.56 11.07
N VAL A 230 -1.60 -20.77 10.05
CA VAL A 230 -0.28 -20.76 9.39
C VAL A 230 0.37 -19.39 9.53
N VAL A 231 1.70 -19.34 9.42
CA VAL A 231 2.45 -18.08 9.35
C VAL A 231 2.92 -17.90 7.91
N VAL A 232 2.42 -16.87 7.24
CA VAL A 232 2.88 -16.53 5.89
C VAL A 232 4.18 -15.76 5.99
N SER A 233 5.12 -16.05 5.09
CA SER A 233 6.39 -15.32 5.08
C SER A 233 6.97 -15.18 3.68
N THR A 234 7.84 -14.19 3.54
CA THR A 234 8.72 -13.96 2.39
C THR A 234 9.96 -13.24 2.89
N ASP A 235 11.11 -13.53 2.29
CA ASP A 235 12.37 -12.86 2.60
C ASP A 235 12.37 -11.41 2.08
N HIS A 236 11.63 -11.15 1.01
CA HIS A 236 11.61 -9.86 0.31
C HIS A 236 10.18 -9.37 0.11
N ALA A 237 9.65 -8.67 1.12
CA ALA A 237 8.33 -8.03 1.06
C ALA A 237 8.46 -6.57 0.66
N ARG A 238 7.63 -6.14 -0.30
CA ARG A 238 7.48 -4.73 -0.68
C ARG A 238 6.25 -4.12 -0.01
N TYR A 239 6.47 -3.29 1.00
CA TYR A 239 5.43 -2.53 1.66
C TYR A 239 5.04 -1.30 0.83
N HIS A 240 3.86 -0.75 1.12
CA HIS A 240 3.34 0.39 0.38
C HIS A 240 2.40 1.20 1.26
N ASP A 241 2.88 2.38 1.66
CA ASP A 241 2.15 3.32 2.51
C ASP A 241 1.84 4.62 1.77
N ARG A 242 0.70 5.22 2.10
CA ARG A 242 0.21 6.44 1.45
C ARG A 242 0.61 7.74 2.13
N PHE A 243 1.24 7.68 3.30
CA PHE A 243 1.52 8.87 4.09
C PHE A 243 2.98 8.93 4.54
N PHE A 244 3.69 9.90 3.94
CA PHE A 244 5.05 10.26 4.28
C PHE A 244 5.14 11.79 4.38
N PRO A 245 4.81 12.38 5.54
CA PRO A 245 4.57 13.82 5.66
C PRO A 245 5.80 14.69 5.41
N ASN A 246 7.00 14.10 5.53
CA ASN A 246 8.27 14.80 5.33
C ASN A 246 8.80 14.69 3.90
N VAL A 247 8.16 13.89 3.05
CA VAL A 247 8.59 13.71 1.66
C VAL A 247 8.14 14.92 0.85
N ARG A 248 9.11 15.60 0.22
CA ARG A 248 8.83 16.66 -0.74
C ARG A 248 8.30 16.07 -2.04
N MET A 249 7.49 16.84 -2.75
CA MET A 249 6.88 16.42 -4.01
C MET A 249 7.63 17.06 -5.19
N LYS A 250 7.93 16.26 -6.23
CA LYS A 250 8.38 16.78 -7.54
C LYS A 250 7.23 17.54 -8.22
N ARG A 251 7.55 18.49 -9.09
CA ARG A 251 6.53 19.24 -9.83
C ARG A 251 5.68 18.33 -10.71
N ALA A 252 6.28 17.32 -11.34
CA ALA A 252 5.56 16.28 -12.06
C ALA A 252 4.52 15.57 -11.18
N GLN A 253 4.91 15.14 -9.98
CA GLN A 253 4.01 14.45 -9.05
C GLN A 253 2.81 15.33 -8.65
N PHE A 254 3.04 16.63 -8.45
CA PHE A 254 1.95 17.57 -8.16
C PHE A 254 1.02 17.76 -9.36
N LEU A 255 1.56 17.81 -10.58
CA LEU A 255 0.75 17.91 -11.80
C LEU A 255 -0.04 16.62 -12.04
N VAL A 256 0.53 15.44 -11.79
CA VAL A 256 -0.20 14.16 -11.83
C VAL A 256 -1.35 14.17 -10.83
N LEU A 257 -1.14 14.68 -9.61
CA LEU A 257 -2.21 14.84 -8.62
C LEU A 257 -3.35 15.73 -9.14
N LEU A 258 -3.04 16.85 -9.79
CA LEU A 258 -4.05 17.71 -10.43
C LEU A 258 -4.74 17.02 -11.61
N GLN A 259 -4.03 16.19 -12.38
CA GLN A 259 -4.61 15.39 -13.45
C GLN A 259 -5.58 14.33 -12.88
N GLN A 260 -5.27 13.72 -11.74
CA GLN A 260 -6.18 12.81 -11.04
C GLN A 260 -7.43 13.55 -10.55
N MET A 261 -7.29 14.78 -10.01
CA MET A 261 -8.44 15.65 -9.72
C MET A 261 -9.28 15.91 -10.96
N ARG A 262 -8.63 16.18 -12.09
CA ARG A 262 -9.32 16.40 -13.37
C ARG A 262 -10.13 15.16 -13.79
N VAL A 263 -9.54 13.96 -13.72
CA VAL A 263 -10.25 12.71 -14.04
C VAL A 263 -11.50 12.55 -13.17
N ASP A 264 -11.39 12.75 -11.86
CA ASP A 264 -12.52 12.69 -10.93
C ASP A 264 -13.61 13.72 -11.28
N ILE A 265 -13.24 14.96 -11.62
CA ILE A 265 -14.18 16.01 -12.06
C ILE A 265 -14.90 15.58 -13.35
N TYR A 266 -14.19 15.11 -14.37
CA TYR A 266 -14.80 14.62 -15.61
C TYR A 266 -15.80 13.49 -15.33
N ASN A 267 -15.40 12.50 -14.53
CA ASN A 267 -16.26 11.36 -14.19
C ASN A 267 -17.54 11.77 -13.43
N ARG A 268 -17.52 12.90 -12.70
CA ARG A 268 -18.67 13.40 -11.94
C ARG A 268 -19.59 14.31 -12.76
N PHE A 269 -19.02 15.16 -13.61
CA PHE A 269 -19.75 16.25 -14.25
C PHE A 269 -19.98 16.04 -15.75
N THR A 270 -19.48 14.95 -16.32
CA THR A 270 -19.66 14.66 -17.75
C THR A 270 -20.01 13.20 -17.97
N ASP A 271 -20.83 12.93 -18.99
CA ASP A 271 -21.20 11.56 -19.38
C ASP A 271 -20.07 10.81 -20.10
N ARG A 272 -19.01 11.52 -20.51
CA ARG A 272 -17.84 10.97 -21.17
C ARG A 272 -16.65 11.08 -20.23
N GLY A 273 -15.96 9.98 -19.98
CA GLY A 273 -14.71 10.01 -19.22
C GLY A 273 -13.67 10.93 -19.86
N LEU A 274 -12.62 11.26 -19.11
CA LEU A 274 -11.51 12.03 -19.65
C LEU A 274 -10.78 11.24 -20.74
N GLU A 275 -10.68 11.80 -21.94
CA GLU A 275 -9.85 11.26 -23.01
C GLU A 275 -8.50 11.97 -23.04
N SER A 276 -7.42 11.19 -23.01
CA SER A 276 -6.06 11.70 -23.21
C SER A 276 -5.83 12.20 -24.63
N SER A 277 -5.05 13.27 -24.77
CA SER A 277 -4.71 13.80 -26.08
C SER A 277 -3.56 13.03 -26.70
N THR A 278 -3.78 12.42 -27.86
CA THR A 278 -2.71 11.75 -28.62
C THR A 278 -1.60 12.71 -29.01
N TYR A 279 -1.91 14.00 -29.18
CA TYR A 279 -0.96 15.05 -29.57
C TYR A 279 -1.21 16.32 -28.75
N PRO A 280 -0.62 16.43 -27.56
CA PRO A 280 -0.74 17.61 -26.72
C PRO A 280 -0.23 18.86 -27.48
N PRO A 281 -1.05 19.91 -27.65
CA PRO A 281 -0.70 21.06 -28.50
C PRO A 281 0.42 21.93 -27.94
N ARG A 282 0.72 21.83 -26.63
CA ARG A 282 1.74 22.66 -25.99
C ARG A 282 3.14 22.10 -26.20
N THR A 283 4.06 22.98 -26.59
CA THR A 283 5.49 22.66 -26.69
C THR A 283 6.22 23.08 -25.40
N LEU A 284 7.05 22.20 -24.86
CA LEU A 284 7.94 22.47 -23.72
C LEU A 284 9.39 22.25 -24.16
N LEU A 285 10.29 23.18 -23.81
CA LEU A 285 11.71 23.03 -24.19
C LEU A 285 12.39 21.85 -23.51
N ASP A 286 11.93 21.48 -22.32
CA ASP A 286 12.47 20.39 -21.52
C ASP A 286 11.65 19.10 -21.60
N ARG A 287 10.76 18.96 -22.58
CA ARG A 287 9.98 17.72 -22.78
C ARG A 287 10.88 16.47 -22.87
N SER A 288 12.03 16.61 -23.52
CA SER A 288 13.00 15.52 -23.67
C SER A 288 13.55 15.02 -22.33
N SER A 289 13.54 15.83 -21.26
CA SER A 289 14.08 15.42 -19.96
C SER A 289 13.19 14.42 -19.22
N PHE A 290 11.92 14.30 -19.62
CA PHE A 290 10.95 13.40 -18.99
C PHE A 290 10.18 12.56 -20.03
N SER A 291 10.68 12.50 -21.26
CA SER A 291 10.05 11.68 -22.29
C SER A 291 10.24 10.19 -21.97
N GLY A 292 9.19 9.40 -22.15
CA GLY A 292 9.15 7.98 -21.81
C GLY A 292 8.93 7.70 -20.32
N GLN A 293 8.82 8.74 -19.48
CA GLN A 293 8.39 8.56 -18.10
C GLN A 293 6.90 8.19 -18.06
N GLY A 294 6.51 7.33 -17.12
CA GLY A 294 5.11 6.86 -17.02
C GLY A 294 4.10 7.99 -16.80
N TYR A 295 4.54 9.13 -16.27
CA TYR A 295 3.72 10.31 -16.03
C TYR A 295 3.73 11.33 -17.19
N GLU A 296 4.50 11.11 -18.27
CA GLU A 296 4.67 12.09 -19.36
C GLU A 296 3.31 12.54 -19.90
N GLN A 297 2.44 11.58 -20.21
CA GLN A 297 1.14 11.85 -20.82
C GLN A 297 0.24 12.67 -19.88
N ASP A 298 0.17 12.31 -18.60
CA ASP A 298 -0.62 13.04 -17.60
C ASP A 298 -0.18 14.50 -17.47
N VAL A 299 1.13 14.71 -17.41
CA VAL A 299 1.71 16.06 -17.34
C VAL A 299 1.39 16.84 -18.62
N MET A 300 1.61 16.24 -19.80
CA MET A 300 1.41 16.92 -21.07
C MET A 300 -0.07 17.23 -21.36
N ASP A 301 -0.99 16.33 -21.00
CA ASP A 301 -2.43 16.54 -21.12
C ASP A 301 -2.90 17.68 -20.23
N LEU A 302 -2.41 17.73 -18.98
CA LEU A 302 -2.79 18.77 -18.04
C LEU A 302 -2.23 20.14 -18.44
N VAL A 303 -0.92 20.23 -18.73
CA VAL A 303 -0.29 21.52 -19.06
C VAL A 303 -0.75 22.06 -20.41
N SER A 304 -1.33 21.24 -21.28
CA SER A 304 -1.90 21.68 -22.55
C SER A 304 -3.30 22.27 -22.44
N GLU A 305 -3.93 22.20 -21.26
CA GLU A 305 -5.24 22.81 -21.05
C GLU A 305 -5.20 24.32 -21.25
N GLN A 306 -6.29 24.83 -21.82
CA GLN A 306 -6.50 26.25 -22.10
C GLN A 306 -7.80 26.72 -21.46
N PHE A 307 -7.82 27.99 -21.08
CA PHE A 307 -9.06 28.73 -20.78
C PHE A 307 -9.85 29.00 -22.08
N LEU A 308 -11.08 29.49 -22.00
CA LEU A 308 -11.91 29.77 -23.19
C LEU A 308 -11.32 30.88 -24.07
N ASP A 309 -10.44 31.72 -23.53
CA ASP A 309 -9.70 32.74 -24.28
C ASP A 309 -8.50 32.17 -25.07
N GLY A 310 -8.23 30.86 -24.97
CA GLY A 310 -7.13 30.17 -25.64
C GLY A 310 -5.78 30.28 -24.93
N SER A 311 -5.70 30.99 -23.80
CA SER A 311 -4.48 31.05 -22.99
C SER A 311 -4.28 29.74 -22.21
N TYR A 312 -3.03 29.29 -22.07
CA TYR A 312 -2.73 28.07 -21.32
C TYR A 312 -2.94 28.25 -19.82
N VAL A 313 -3.55 27.25 -19.19
CA VAL A 313 -3.91 27.27 -17.76
C VAL A 313 -2.68 27.35 -16.86
N PHE A 314 -1.70 26.50 -17.13
CA PHE A 314 -0.51 26.39 -16.29
C PHE A 314 0.62 27.27 -16.83
N PRO A 315 1.25 28.12 -16.02
CA PRO A 315 2.38 28.92 -16.47
C PRO A 315 3.64 28.05 -16.65
N LEU A 316 4.53 28.49 -17.55
CA LEU A 316 5.92 27.99 -17.65
C LEU A 316 6.86 29.03 -17.07
N TYR A 317 8.11 28.63 -16.84
CA TYR A 317 9.18 29.59 -16.60
C TYR A 317 9.46 30.43 -17.85
N GLU A 318 10.16 31.56 -17.67
CA GLU A 318 10.47 32.52 -18.73
C GLU A 318 11.17 31.89 -19.95
N ASN A 319 11.91 30.81 -19.73
CA ASN A 319 12.58 30.02 -20.75
C ASN A 319 11.69 28.95 -21.40
N ASN A 320 10.37 28.97 -21.22
CA ASN A 320 9.43 27.96 -21.72
C ASN A 320 9.72 26.52 -21.22
N MET A 321 10.31 26.39 -20.03
CA MET A 321 10.49 25.10 -19.36
C MET A 321 9.46 24.88 -18.25
N LEU A 322 9.22 23.61 -17.92
CA LEU A 322 8.37 23.19 -16.80
C LEU A 322 9.21 22.73 -15.59
N GLU A 323 10.39 22.19 -15.83
CA GLU A 323 11.30 21.53 -14.89
C GLU A 323 10.62 20.45 -14.02
N PRO A 324 9.99 19.41 -14.60
CA PRO A 324 9.13 18.47 -13.87
C PRO A 324 9.82 17.70 -12.72
N GLU A 325 11.12 17.48 -12.85
CA GLU A 325 11.94 16.75 -11.88
C GLU A 325 12.38 17.60 -10.66
N LYS A 326 12.14 18.92 -10.69
CA LYS A 326 12.43 19.80 -9.56
C LYS A 326 11.30 19.76 -8.54
N CYS A 327 11.64 20.07 -7.29
CA CYS A 327 10.68 20.05 -6.21
C CYS A 327 9.77 21.25 -6.31
N ILE A 328 8.48 21.02 -6.18
CA ILE A 328 7.51 22.10 -6.21
C ILE A 328 7.65 22.95 -4.96
N THR A 329 7.67 24.26 -5.14
CA THR A 329 7.62 25.19 -4.00
C THR A 329 6.17 25.42 -3.57
N ARG A 330 5.97 25.90 -2.33
CA ARG A 330 4.63 26.25 -1.86
C ARG A 330 3.97 27.33 -2.72
N ALA A 331 4.76 28.30 -3.22
CA ALA A 331 4.24 29.34 -4.09
C ALA A 331 3.76 28.78 -5.44
N GLU A 332 4.55 27.90 -6.06
CA GLU A 332 4.16 27.21 -7.30
C GLU A 332 2.91 26.36 -7.13
N ALA A 333 2.84 25.58 -6.04
CA ALA A 333 1.67 24.75 -5.74
C ALA A 333 0.40 25.59 -5.63
N VAL A 334 0.46 26.74 -4.96
CA VAL A 334 -0.67 27.67 -4.84
C VAL A 334 -1.06 28.25 -6.20
N VAL A 335 -0.09 28.66 -7.02
CA VAL A 335 -0.37 29.20 -8.35
C VAL A 335 -1.03 28.15 -9.24
N PHE A 336 -0.48 26.94 -9.28
CA PHE A 336 -1.02 25.86 -10.11
C PHE A 336 -2.42 25.43 -9.65
N LEU A 337 -2.63 25.33 -8.33
CA LEU A 337 -3.94 24.97 -7.79
C LEU A 337 -4.99 26.04 -8.07
N ASN A 338 -4.66 27.32 -7.89
CA ASN A 338 -5.59 28.42 -8.19
C ASN A 338 -5.98 28.44 -9.67
N ARG A 339 -5.00 28.30 -10.58
CA ARG A 339 -5.25 28.23 -12.03
C ARG A 339 -6.11 27.02 -12.40
N PHE A 340 -5.84 25.87 -11.78
CA PHE A 340 -6.64 24.67 -11.97
C PHE A 340 -8.10 24.88 -11.52
N ILE A 341 -8.32 25.51 -10.36
CA ILE A 341 -9.66 25.83 -9.85
C ILE A 341 -10.38 26.80 -10.79
N GLU A 342 -9.72 27.87 -11.23
CA GLU A 342 -10.27 28.82 -12.20
C GLU A 342 -10.72 28.11 -13.48
N TRP A 343 -9.85 27.27 -14.04
CA TRP A 343 -10.14 26.50 -15.25
C TRP A 343 -11.31 25.54 -15.05
N ALA A 344 -11.34 24.82 -13.93
CA ALA A 344 -12.41 23.87 -13.63
C ALA A 344 -13.77 24.59 -13.49
N LEU A 345 -13.80 25.75 -12.83
CA LEU A 345 -15.01 26.56 -12.72
C LEU A 345 -15.48 27.13 -14.05
N GLU A 346 -14.59 27.38 -15.00
CA GLU A 346 -14.94 27.86 -16.32
C GLU A 346 -15.46 26.74 -17.23
N LYS A 347 -14.84 25.55 -17.16
CA LYS A 347 -15.12 24.43 -18.06
C LYS A 347 -16.34 23.60 -17.65
N PHE A 348 -16.61 23.48 -16.35
CA PHE A 348 -17.66 22.59 -15.80
C PHE A 348 -18.84 23.32 -15.16
N ARG A 349 -18.89 24.65 -15.28
CA ARG A 349 -20.08 25.44 -14.90
C ARG A 349 -21.11 25.41 -16.02
#